data_AF-A0A0Q4N3V8-F1
#
_entry.id   AF-A0A0Q4N3V8-F1
#
_cell.length_a   1.000
_cell.length_b   1.000
_cell.length_c   1.000
_cell.angle_alpha   90.00
_cell.angle_beta   90.00
_cell.angle_gamma   90.00
#
_symmetry.space_group_name_H-M   'P 1'
#
loop_
_entity.id
_entity.type
_entity.pdbx_description
1 polymer ?
#
loop_
_entity_poly.entity_id
_entity_poly.type
_entity_poly.pdbx_seq_one_letter_code
_entity_poly.pdbx_strand_id
1 'polypeptide(L)'
;MVAPGKHFASSSVWRAREQPTPREPPLIIRRSITSVEINPHFDEVSLFFGFDKEVVESYEEDLLNLIELWLQQGFVDVYQHGDLFAYGMVKDSNSTTGSSPWYIGINHTRVDRTDVDPLLVVTFRDEHHDGGIGTMMVLHNLISHDEMFGSLRRKYDRDYMRSIRERLSGQITR
;
A
#
# COMPACT_ATOMS: atom_id res chain seq x y z
N MET A 1 57.01 48.22 29.44
CA MET A 1 55.53 48.14 29.47
C MET A 1 55.16 46.80 28.84
N VAL A 2 54.45 45.96 29.59
CA VAL A 2 54.26 44.52 29.36
C VAL A 2 52.95 44.28 28.62
N ALA A 3 52.97 43.50 27.53
CA ALA A 3 51.79 42.80 26.98
C ALA A 3 51.53 41.54 27.85
N PRO A 4 50.30 40.99 28.02
CA PRO A 4 49.32 40.76 26.95
C PRO A 4 47.82 40.89 27.34
N GLY A 5 46.97 41.11 26.33
CA GLY A 5 45.51 41.15 26.46
C GLY A 5 44.82 39.98 25.77
N LYS A 6 44.43 39.00 26.59
CA LYS A 6 43.23 38.14 26.56
C LYS A 6 42.87 37.32 25.30
N HIS A 7 42.99 36.01 25.53
CA HIS A 7 42.47 34.85 24.84
C HIS A 7 41.04 34.96 24.25
N PHE A 8 40.92 34.45 23.01
CA PHE A 8 39.69 33.95 22.42
C PHE A 8 39.20 32.70 23.18
N ALA A 9 37.91 32.66 23.51
CA ALA A 9 37.20 31.41 23.82
C ALA A 9 35.85 31.43 23.11
N SER A 10 35.82 30.82 21.93
CA SER A 10 34.59 30.45 21.21
C SER A 10 34.08 29.15 21.82
N SER A 11 33.03 29.20 22.63
CA SER A 11 32.29 28.01 23.08
C SER A 11 31.26 27.63 22.02
N SER A 12 31.69 26.86 21.03
CA SER A 12 30.79 26.14 20.11
C SER A 12 30.11 25.02 20.89
N VAL A 13 28.86 25.25 21.27
CA VAL A 13 27.96 24.22 21.80
C VAL A 13 27.61 23.28 20.64
N TRP A 14 28.32 22.17 20.55
CA TRP A 14 27.95 21.06 19.68
C TRP A 14 26.63 20.47 20.20
N ARG A 15 25.49 20.82 19.58
CA ARG A 15 24.26 20.03 19.74
C ARG A 15 24.53 18.67 19.13
N ALA A 16 24.61 17.64 19.98
CA ALA A 16 24.54 16.26 19.53
C ALA A 16 23.30 16.13 18.65
N ARG A 17 23.49 15.74 17.39
CA ARG A 17 22.38 15.30 16.54
C ARG A 17 21.78 14.09 17.24
N GLU A 18 20.55 14.24 17.71
CA GLU A 18 19.75 13.11 18.18
C GLU A 18 19.81 12.04 17.10
N GLN A 19 20.32 10.85 17.47
CA GLN A 19 20.28 9.72 16.55
C GLN A 19 18.80 9.43 16.27
N PRO A 20 18.41 9.21 15.00
CA PRO A 20 17.06 8.80 14.71
C PRO A 20 16.78 7.51 15.48
N THR A 21 15.69 7.50 16.24
CA THR A 21 15.24 6.32 16.98
C THR A 21 15.10 5.14 16.00
N PRO A 22 15.43 3.90 16.42
CA PRO A 22 15.19 2.73 15.60
C PRO A 22 13.70 2.71 15.20
N ARG A 23 13.42 2.62 13.89
CA ARG A 23 12.05 2.44 13.41
C ARG A 23 11.54 1.12 13.99
N GLU A 24 10.40 1.14 14.67
CA GLU A 24 9.74 -0.08 15.16
C GLU A 24 9.56 -1.07 14.00
N PRO A 25 9.73 -2.38 14.24
CA PRO A 25 9.50 -3.38 13.20
C PRO A 25 8.05 -3.27 12.72
N PRO A 26 7.79 -3.47 11.42
CA PRO A 26 6.45 -3.32 10.89
C PRO A 26 5.53 -4.39 11.47
N LEU A 27 4.32 -3.98 11.87
CA LEU A 27 3.27 -4.90 12.26
C LEU A 27 2.83 -5.70 11.03
N ILE A 28 3.02 -7.02 11.08
CA ILE A 28 2.58 -7.99 10.06
C ILE A 28 1.52 -8.88 10.71
N ILE A 29 0.35 -8.97 10.08
CA ILE A 29 -0.79 -9.79 10.49
C ILE A 29 -1.02 -10.84 9.42
N ARG A 30 -0.94 -12.11 9.80
CA ARG A 30 -1.34 -13.21 8.92
C ARG A 30 -2.85 -13.32 8.86
N ARG A 31 -3.41 -13.26 7.65
CA ARG A 31 -4.83 -13.44 7.40
C ARG A 31 -5.06 -14.72 6.60
N SER A 32 -5.71 -15.70 7.20
CA SER A 32 -6.15 -16.90 6.48
C SER A 32 -7.16 -16.52 5.41
N ILE A 33 -7.07 -17.19 4.26
CA ILE A 33 -8.02 -17.06 3.17
C ILE A 33 -8.45 -18.45 2.69
N THR A 34 -9.67 -18.56 2.17
CA THR A 34 -10.23 -19.79 1.61
C THR A 34 -10.26 -19.76 0.09
N SER A 35 -10.33 -18.57 -0.49
CA SER A 35 -10.50 -18.36 -1.92
C SER A 35 -9.95 -16.99 -2.34
N VAL A 36 -9.73 -16.84 -3.65
CA VAL A 36 -9.40 -15.58 -4.30
C VAL A 36 -10.34 -15.39 -5.49
N GLU A 37 -10.99 -14.23 -5.59
CA GLU A 37 -11.92 -13.87 -6.67
C GLU A 37 -11.39 -12.64 -7.41
N ILE A 38 -11.46 -12.67 -8.75
CA ILE A 38 -11.28 -11.47 -9.56
C ILE A 38 -12.66 -10.82 -9.74
N ASN A 39 -12.77 -9.54 -9.36
CA ASN A 39 -14.00 -8.78 -9.54
C ASN A 39 -14.43 -8.81 -11.02
N PRO A 40 -15.70 -9.10 -11.35
CA PRO A 40 -16.19 -9.10 -12.72
C PRO A 40 -15.97 -7.80 -13.51
N HIS A 41 -15.80 -6.67 -12.81
CA HIS A 41 -15.51 -5.36 -13.39
C HIS A 41 -14.02 -4.99 -13.39
N PHE A 42 -13.11 -5.95 -13.18
CA PHE A 42 -11.68 -5.69 -13.03
C PHE A 42 -11.09 -4.86 -14.17
N ASP A 43 -11.36 -5.24 -15.41
CA ASP A 43 -10.85 -4.54 -16.61
C ASP A 43 -11.44 -3.14 -16.74
N GLU A 44 -12.75 -3.00 -16.47
CA GLU A 44 -13.47 -1.73 -16.54
C GLU A 44 -12.93 -0.72 -15.51
N VAL A 45 -12.71 -1.17 -14.27
CA VAL A 45 -12.17 -0.32 -13.21
C VAL A 45 -10.69 -0.02 -13.45
N SER A 46 -9.91 -0.98 -13.97
CA SER A 46 -8.50 -0.75 -14.34
C SER A 46 -8.38 0.29 -15.45
N LEU A 47 -9.25 0.22 -16.47
CA LEU A 47 -9.34 1.22 -17.53
C LEU A 47 -9.68 2.61 -16.99
N PHE A 48 -10.60 2.70 -16.02
CA PHE A 48 -10.92 3.96 -15.34
C PHE A 48 -9.70 4.61 -14.67
N PHE A 49 -8.72 3.82 -14.23
CA PHE A 49 -7.45 4.27 -13.66
C PHE A 49 -6.30 4.36 -14.67
N GLY A 50 -6.59 4.23 -15.97
CA GLY A 50 -5.62 4.44 -17.05
C GLY A 50 -4.85 3.19 -17.47
N PHE A 51 -5.26 2.00 -17.03
CA PHE A 51 -4.70 0.72 -17.48
C PHE A 51 -5.62 0.15 -18.56
N ASP A 52 -5.26 0.36 -19.83
CA ASP A 52 -6.02 -0.22 -20.93
C ASP A 52 -5.88 -1.75 -20.99
N LYS A 53 -6.67 -2.35 -21.87
CA LYS A 53 -6.75 -3.80 -22.01
C LYS A 53 -5.40 -4.44 -22.36
N GLU A 54 -4.60 -3.83 -23.24
CA GLU A 54 -3.30 -4.40 -23.64
C GLU A 54 -2.33 -4.40 -22.45
N VAL A 55 -2.35 -3.33 -21.65
CA VAL A 55 -1.57 -3.25 -20.42
C VAL A 55 -2.04 -4.27 -19.40
N VAL A 56 -3.35 -4.42 -19.17
CA VAL A 56 -3.89 -5.42 -18.24
C VAL A 56 -3.51 -6.85 -18.67
N GLU A 57 -3.66 -7.18 -19.95
CA GLU A 57 -3.28 -8.48 -20.51
C GLU A 57 -1.79 -8.77 -20.32
N SER A 58 -0.92 -7.74 -20.37
CA SER A 58 0.51 -7.92 -20.13
C SER A 58 0.87 -8.38 -18.71
N TYR A 59 -0.05 -8.22 -17.75
CA TYR A 59 0.11 -8.65 -16.36
C TYR A 59 -0.68 -9.93 -16.01
N GLU A 60 -1.33 -10.59 -16.98
CA GLU A 60 -2.18 -11.76 -16.72
C GLU A 60 -1.41 -12.88 -16.00
N GLU A 61 -0.19 -13.19 -16.45
CA GLU A 61 0.65 -14.22 -15.83
C GLU A 61 1.05 -13.86 -14.40
N ASP A 62 1.38 -12.59 -14.13
CA ASP A 62 1.73 -12.12 -12.79
C ASP A 62 0.54 -12.19 -11.83
N LEU A 63 -0.66 -11.84 -12.30
CA LEU A 63 -1.89 -11.97 -11.53
C LEU A 63 -2.18 -13.44 -11.20
N LEU A 64 -2.05 -14.34 -12.17
CA LEU A 64 -2.21 -15.79 -11.95
C LEU A 64 -1.18 -16.32 -10.95
N ASN A 65 0.09 -15.87 -11.04
CA ASN A 65 1.15 -16.24 -10.11
C ASN A 65 0.85 -15.79 -8.67
N LEU A 66 0.30 -14.59 -8.48
CA LEU A 66 -0.13 -14.10 -7.16
C LEU A 66 -1.30 -14.92 -6.60
N ILE A 67 -2.31 -15.19 -7.43
CA ILE A 67 -3.47 -16.01 -7.05
C ILE A 67 -3.01 -17.41 -6.61
N GLU A 68 -2.18 -18.06 -7.43
CA GLU A 68 -1.65 -19.39 -7.11
C GLU A 68 -0.85 -19.36 -5.81
N LEU A 69 0.04 -18.37 -5.64
CA LEU A 69 0.84 -18.20 -4.43
C LEU A 69 -0.04 -18.09 -3.17
N TRP A 70 -1.12 -17.30 -3.21
CA TRP A 70 -2.02 -17.13 -2.07
C TRP A 70 -2.85 -18.38 -1.78
N LEU A 71 -3.38 -19.03 -2.82
CA LEU A 71 -4.16 -20.25 -2.68
C LEU A 71 -3.32 -21.42 -2.14
N GLN A 72 -2.08 -21.58 -2.61
CA GLN A 72 -1.17 -22.62 -2.12
C GLN A 72 -0.78 -22.41 -0.65
N GLN A 73 -0.63 -21.15 -0.21
CA GLN A 73 -0.31 -20.83 1.18
C GLN A 73 -1.52 -20.92 2.11
N GLY A 74 -2.73 -20.63 1.60
CA GLY A 74 -3.96 -20.53 2.40
C GLY A 74 -4.01 -19.30 3.31
N PHE A 75 -3.11 -18.35 3.13
CA PHE A 75 -3.07 -17.08 3.86
C PHE A 75 -2.37 -16.00 3.05
N VAL A 76 -2.55 -14.75 3.50
CA VAL A 76 -1.78 -13.59 3.07
C VAL A 76 -1.27 -12.82 4.29
N ASP A 77 -0.03 -12.37 4.25
CA ASP A 77 0.54 -11.52 5.28
C ASP A 77 0.23 -10.05 4.95
N VAL A 78 -0.45 -9.37 5.87
CA VAL A 78 -0.89 -7.97 5.76
C VAL A 78 -0.01 -7.10 6.64
N TYR A 79 0.61 -6.05 6.09
CA TYR A 79 1.45 -5.14 6.87
C TYR A 79 0.92 -3.70 6.86
N GLN A 80 1.16 -2.97 7.96
CA GLN A 80 0.64 -1.61 8.13
C GLN A 80 1.68 -0.52 7.91
N HIS A 81 2.94 -0.76 8.28
CA HIS A 81 3.96 0.29 8.33
C HIS A 81 5.23 -0.09 7.59
N GLY A 82 6.01 0.93 7.23
CA GLY A 82 7.32 0.77 6.60
C GLY A 82 7.28 0.47 5.10
N ASP A 83 8.50 0.33 4.58
CA ASP A 83 8.81 -0.03 3.19
C ASP A 83 9.08 -1.54 3.08
N LEU A 84 8.46 -2.32 3.95
CA LEU A 84 8.60 -3.77 3.92
C LEU A 84 7.85 -4.26 2.68
N PHE A 85 8.60 -4.68 1.67
CA PHE A 85 8.04 -5.29 0.47
C PHE A 85 8.57 -6.71 0.35
N ALA A 86 7.65 -7.66 0.30
CA ALA A 86 7.90 -8.98 -0.21
C ALA A 86 6.75 -9.33 -1.16
N TYR A 87 7.09 -9.98 -2.27
CA TYR A 87 6.12 -10.43 -3.26
C TYR A 87 5.04 -11.30 -2.59
N GLY A 88 3.77 -10.99 -2.87
CA GLY A 88 2.61 -11.65 -2.25
C GLY A 88 2.19 -11.11 -0.89
N MET A 89 2.90 -10.15 -0.27
CA MET A 89 2.38 -9.42 0.89
C MET A 89 1.47 -8.28 0.45
N VAL A 90 0.45 -7.95 1.25
CA VAL A 90 -0.44 -6.81 0.99
C VAL A 90 -0.28 -5.75 2.07
N LYS A 91 -0.36 -4.48 1.69
CA LYS A 91 -0.28 -3.34 2.59
C LYS A 91 -1.67 -2.81 2.91
N ASP A 92 -1.94 -2.56 4.19
CA ASP A 92 -3.13 -1.83 4.61
C ASP A 92 -3.02 -0.37 4.13
N SER A 93 -3.89 0.02 3.21
CA SER A 93 -3.89 1.36 2.63
C SER A 93 -4.40 2.41 3.62
N ASN A 94 -5.10 1.98 4.67
CA ASN A 94 -5.63 2.86 5.70
C ASN A 94 -4.61 3.26 6.78
N SER A 95 -3.36 2.82 6.63
CA SER A 95 -2.25 3.15 7.53
C SER A 95 -1.69 4.58 7.34
N THR A 96 -2.16 5.33 6.34
CA THR A 96 -1.66 6.66 5.99
C THR A 96 -2.53 7.77 6.58
N THR A 97 -1.92 8.87 7.07
CA THR A 97 -2.69 9.99 7.64
C THR A 97 -3.73 10.55 6.64
N GLY A 98 -4.98 10.64 7.08
CA GLY A 98 -6.11 11.16 6.29
C GLY A 98 -6.68 10.17 5.27
N SER A 99 -6.21 8.92 5.25
CA SER A 99 -6.81 7.85 4.41
C SER A 99 -8.18 7.42 4.91
N SER A 100 -8.41 7.47 6.23
CA SER A 100 -9.71 7.21 6.83
C SER A 100 -10.69 8.34 6.51
N PRO A 101 -11.98 8.04 6.29
CA PRO A 101 -12.58 6.69 6.25
C PRO A 101 -12.41 5.92 4.91
N TRP A 102 -11.82 6.54 3.90
CA TRP A 102 -11.97 6.10 2.50
C TRP A 102 -11.25 4.79 2.21
N TYR A 103 -10.12 4.50 2.88
CA TYR A 103 -9.33 3.29 2.63
C TYR A 103 -9.56 2.16 3.64
N ILE A 104 -10.57 2.27 4.52
CA ILE A 104 -10.90 1.20 5.47
C ILE A 104 -11.16 -0.12 4.72
N GLY A 105 -10.36 -1.15 5.00
CA GLY A 105 -10.50 -2.47 4.34
C GLY A 105 -9.95 -2.55 2.92
N ILE A 106 -9.38 -1.46 2.38
CA ILE A 106 -8.66 -1.45 1.11
C ILE A 106 -7.19 -1.76 1.38
N ASN A 107 -6.68 -2.79 0.71
CA ASN A 107 -5.28 -3.16 0.74
C ASN A 107 -4.69 -3.06 -0.68
N HIS A 108 -3.38 -3.03 -0.81
CA HIS A 108 -2.71 -3.07 -2.09
C HIS A 108 -1.44 -3.92 -2.05
N THR A 109 -1.05 -4.45 -3.20
CA THR A 109 0.26 -5.09 -3.41
C THR A 109 0.80 -4.71 -4.77
N ARG A 110 2.08 -4.99 -5.02
CA ARG A 110 2.64 -4.87 -6.38
C ARG A 110 2.28 -6.12 -7.17
N VAL A 111 1.98 -5.95 -8.45
CA VAL A 111 1.66 -7.08 -9.33
C VAL A 111 2.92 -7.89 -9.63
N ASP A 112 4.03 -7.20 -9.91
CA ASP A 112 5.33 -7.80 -10.17
C ASP A 112 6.30 -7.61 -8.98
N ARG A 113 7.34 -8.45 -8.94
CA ARG A 113 8.48 -8.43 -8.03
C ARG A 113 9.40 -7.23 -8.26
N THR A 114 9.49 -6.73 -9.49
CA THR A 114 10.52 -5.77 -9.89
C THR A 114 9.96 -4.37 -10.09
N ASP A 115 8.78 -4.25 -10.67
CA ASP A 115 8.14 -2.96 -10.89
C ASP A 115 7.47 -2.43 -9.60
N VAL A 116 7.40 -1.11 -9.50
CA VAL A 116 6.69 -0.40 -8.44
C VAL A 116 5.22 -0.20 -8.83
N ASP A 117 4.92 0.00 -10.11
CA ASP A 117 3.57 0.09 -10.64
C ASP A 117 3.34 -1.01 -11.69
N PRO A 118 2.11 -1.52 -11.86
CA PRO A 118 0.90 -1.19 -11.11
C PRO A 118 0.86 -1.80 -9.70
N LEU A 119 0.07 -1.15 -8.87
CA LEU A 119 -0.51 -1.73 -7.69
C LEU A 119 -1.79 -2.51 -8.03
N LEU A 120 -1.96 -3.66 -7.39
CA LEU A 120 -3.19 -4.42 -7.35
C LEU A 120 -3.98 -4.06 -6.10
N VAL A 121 -5.20 -3.54 -6.29
CA VAL A 121 -6.12 -3.23 -5.19
C VAL A 121 -6.89 -4.48 -4.77
N VAL A 122 -6.91 -4.76 -3.47
CA VAL A 122 -7.53 -5.96 -2.92
C VAL A 122 -8.34 -5.67 -1.66
N THR A 123 -9.43 -6.42 -1.47
CA THR A 123 -10.22 -6.41 -0.23
C THR A 123 -10.41 -7.83 0.30
N PHE A 124 -10.96 -7.94 1.50
CA PHE A 124 -11.30 -9.22 2.13
C PHE A 124 -12.76 -9.22 2.52
N ARG A 125 -13.47 -10.30 2.22
CA ARG A 125 -14.88 -10.50 2.57
C ARG A 125 -15.08 -11.84 3.26
N ASP A 126 -16.10 -11.92 4.09
CA ASP A 126 -16.53 -13.19 4.65
C ASP A 126 -17.18 -14.04 3.55
N GLU A 127 -16.81 -15.32 3.50
CA GLU A 127 -17.37 -16.28 2.57
C GLU A 127 -18.10 -17.36 3.37
N HIS A 128 -19.36 -17.63 3.05
CA HIS A 128 -20.14 -18.65 3.75
C HIS A 128 -20.10 -19.98 2.99
N HIS A 129 -19.68 -21.04 3.67
CA HIS A 129 -19.71 -22.41 3.14
C HIS A 129 -20.53 -23.32 4.05
N ASP A 130 -20.91 -24.49 3.54
CA ASP A 130 -21.69 -25.52 4.27
C ASP A 130 -20.99 -26.11 5.53
N GLY A 131 -19.85 -25.56 5.94
CA GLY A 131 -19.10 -25.95 7.14
C GLY A 131 -18.55 -24.78 7.98
N GLY A 132 -18.85 -23.53 7.65
CA GLY A 132 -18.36 -22.36 8.41
C GLY A 132 -18.23 -21.08 7.59
N ILE A 133 -17.60 -20.07 8.21
CA ILE A 133 -17.25 -18.80 7.58
C ILE A 133 -15.76 -18.82 7.22
N GLY A 134 -15.47 -18.72 5.92
CA GLY A 134 -14.15 -18.50 5.35
C GLY A 134 -13.88 -17.02 5.10
N THR A 135 -12.73 -16.72 4.51
CA THR A 135 -12.36 -15.36 4.08
C THR A 135 -11.94 -15.41 2.62
N MET A 136 -12.68 -14.71 1.78
CA MET A 136 -12.35 -14.52 0.37
C MET A 136 -11.54 -13.25 0.18
N MET A 137 -10.48 -13.33 -0.61
CA MET A 137 -9.74 -12.18 -1.08
C MET A 137 -10.27 -11.76 -2.45
N VAL A 138 -10.62 -10.49 -2.63
CA VAL A 138 -11.17 -9.97 -3.89
C VAL A 138 -10.17 -9.03 -4.56
N LEU A 139 -9.81 -9.32 -5.80
CA LEU A 139 -8.94 -8.50 -6.65
C LEU A 139 -9.80 -7.51 -7.45
N HIS A 140 -9.57 -6.22 -7.27
CA HIS A 140 -10.47 -5.19 -7.80
C HIS A 140 -9.99 -4.54 -9.09
N ASN A 141 -8.75 -4.07 -9.14
CA ASN A 141 -8.21 -3.35 -10.29
C ASN A 141 -6.70 -3.14 -10.18
N LEU A 142 -6.10 -2.77 -11.30
CA LEU A 142 -4.78 -2.14 -11.37
C LEU A 142 -4.89 -0.64 -11.14
N ILE A 143 -3.92 -0.06 -10.43
CA ILE A 143 -3.82 1.38 -10.17
C ILE A 143 -2.35 1.79 -10.02
N SER A 144 -2.00 3.02 -10.37
CA SER A 144 -0.67 3.55 -10.07
C SER A 144 -0.58 4.10 -8.64
N HIS A 145 0.63 4.20 -8.10
CA HIS A 145 0.88 4.90 -6.85
C HIS A 145 0.35 6.34 -6.87
N ASP A 146 0.48 7.05 -7.98
CA ASP A 146 0.04 8.43 -8.12
C ASP A 146 -1.49 8.54 -8.13
N GLU A 147 -2.21 7.61 -8.77
CA GLU A 147 -3.67 7.57 -8.74
C GLU A 147 -4.21 7.11 -7.39
N MET A 148 -3.46 6.33 -6.60
CA MET A 148 -3.89 5.87 -5.28
C MET A 148 -3.48 6.82 -4.13
N PHE A 149 -2.31 7.47 -4.21
CA PHE A 149 -1.72 8.24 -3.11
C PHE A 149 -1.34 9.66 -3.48
N GLY A 150 -1.62 10.08 -4.72
CA GLY A 150 -1.34 11.40 -5.24
C GLY A 150 0.13 11.59 -5.60
N SER A 151 0.36 12.32 -6.70
CA SER A 151 1.72 12.70 -7.09
C SER A 151 2.44 13.51 -6.01
N LEU A 152 3.78 13.45 -6.01
CA LEU A 152 4.63 14.16 -5.05
C LEU A 152 4.32 15.65 -4.91
N ARG A 153 3.87 16.29 -6.00
CA ARG A 153 3.54 17.72 -6.04
C ARG A 153 2.22 18.06 -5.36
N ARG A 154 1.29 17.10 -5.28
CA ARG A 154 -0.09 17.34 -4.82
C ARG A 154 -0.50 16.48 -3.63
N LYS A 155 0.33 15.57 -3.15
CA LYS A 155 -0.01 14.67 -2.02
C LYS A 155 -0.32 15.39 -0.69
N TYR A 156 0.01 16.68 -0.57
CA TYR A 156 -0.32 17.52 0.60
C TYR A 156 -1.56 18.41 0.39
N ASP A 157 -2.10 18.46 -0.83
CA ASP A 157 -3.37 19.12 -1.16
C ASP A 157 -4.52 18.22 -0.66
N ARG A 158 -5.17 18.63 0.43
CA ARG A 158 -6.16 17.80 1.12
C ARG A 158 -7.39 17.54 0.26
N ASP A 159 -7.84 18.53 -0.50
CA ASP A 159 -9.06 18.41 -1.32
C ASP A 159 -8.78 17.52 -2.53
N TYR A 160 -7.59 17.64 -3.13
CA TYR A 160 -7.15 16.72 -4.17
C TYR A 160 -7.00 15.28 -3.65
N MET A 161 -6.35 15.11 -2.49
CA MET A 161 -6.19 13.78 -1.90
C MET A 161 -7.52 13.17 -1.50
N ARG A 162 -8.48 13.98 -1.05
CA ARG A 162 -9.84 13.54 -0.78
C ARG A 162 -10.52 13.03 -2.06
N SER A 163 -10.42 13.77 -3.18
CA SER A 163 -11.07 13.38 -4.43
C SER A 163 -10.48 12.09 -5.04
N ILE A 164 -9.16 11.90 -4.96
CA ILE A 164 -8.51 10.62 -5.32
C ILE A 164 -9.14 9.45 -4.55
N ARG A 165 -9.19 9.59 -3.22
CA ARG A 165 -9.65 8.53 -2.33
C ARG A 165 -11.15 8.24 -2.49
N GLU A 166 -11.97 9.28 -2.73
CA GLU A 166 -13.40 9.13 -3.03
C GLU A 166 -13.61 8.41 -4.37
N ARG A 167 -12.83 8.75 -5.41
CA ARG A 167 -12.85 8.06 -6.71
C ARG A 167 -12.56 6.57 -6.54
N LEU A 168 -11.47 6.21 -5.85
CA LEU A 168 -11.15 4.80 -5.61
C LEU A 168 -12.21 4.11 -4.77
N SER A 169 -12.58 4.67 -3.61
CA SER A 169 -13.56 4.05 -2.73
C SER A 169 -14.92 3.85 -3.40
N GLY A 170 -15.30 4.70 -4.37
CA GLY A 170 -16.54 4.55 -5.14
C GLY A 170 -16.54 3.38 -6.13
N GLN A 171 -15.37 2.87 -6.53
CA GLN A 171 -15.24 1.70 -7.42
C GLN A 171 -15.12 0.37 -6.66
N ILE A 172 -14.86 0.42 -5.35
CA ILE A 172 -14.59 -0.77 -4.54
C ILE A 172 -15.83 -1.15 -3.75
N THR A 173 -16.51 -2.23 -4.17
CA THR A 173 -17.49 -2.91 -3.33
C THR A 173 -16.78 -3.64 -2.19
N ARG A 174 -17.33 -3.64 -0.98
CA ARG A 174 -16.76 -4.31 0.21
C ARG A 174 -17.78 -5.25 0.80
#